data_AF-C1IZT6-F1
#
_entry.id   AF-C1IZT6-F1
#
_cell.length_a   1.000
_cell.length_b   1.000
_cell.length_c   1.000
_cell.angle_alpha   90.00
_cell.angle_beta   90.00
_cell.angle_gamma   90.00
#
_symmetry.space_group_name_H-M   'P 1'
#
loop_
_entity.id
_entity.type
_entity.pdbx_description
1 polymer ?
#
loop_
_entity_poly.entity_id
_entity_poly.type
_entity_poly.pdbx_seq_one_letter_code
_entity_poly.pdbx_strand_id
1 'polypeptide(L)'
;KLSEAEFEVLKAFVVGVMERLHISQRRIRVAVVEYHDGSHSYIELKDRKRPSELRRIASSVRYPGSKMASTSEALKFTLFHVFGKADRPEASRIALLLTASEEPRPTSKSIARYSQGLAKKKVIVIPVGLGPHASLRQIHLIEKQAPENKAFLLSGVNELEQRRDDILGYLCDLVPDSPAPTIPSQMVKVTASPELLASPTSIHSKHMVLDVVFVLEGSDQIGEANFNKSKEFMEQVIQRMDVRQGSIHISILQYSYTVSMEFSFNEIQSKRHILERIKQIHYRGGNRTNTGKALQYLSENTFSSSQGTRKQAPHLVYM
;
A
#
# COMPACT_ATOMS: atom_id res chain seq x y z
N LYS A 1 -5.76 20.37 -24.70
CA LYS A 1 -4.48 20.67 -24.02
C LYS A 1 -4.83 21.37 -22.72
N LEU A 2 -4.24 20.98 -21.58
CA LEU A 2 -4.46 21.66 -20.31
C LEU A 2 -3.51 22.83 -20.14
N SER A 3 -4.01 23.95 -19.63
CA SER A 3 -3.21 25.03 -19.04
C SER A 3 -2.60 24.61 -17.71
N GLU A 4 -1.66 25.40 -17.20
CA GLU A 4 -1.05 25.18 -15.88
C GLU A 4 -2.09 25.23 -14.75
N ALA A 5 -3.02 26.19 -14.82
CA ALA A 5 -4.12 26.30 -13.85
C ALA A 5 -5.05 25.07 -13.88
N GLU A 6 -5.41 24.58 -15.07
CA GLU A 6 -6.20 23.36 -15.20
C GLU A 6 -5.45 22.12 -14.71
N PHE A 7 -4.13 22.09 -14.86
CA PHE A 7 -3.30 21.02 -14.32
C PHE A 7 -3.27 21.02 -12.78
N GLU A 8 -3.32 22.18 -12.13
CA GLU A 8 -3.48 22.26 -10.67
C GLU A 8 -4.82 21.66 -10.21
N VAL A 9 -5.92 21.94 -10.93
CA VAL A 9 -7.23 21.30 -10.66
C VAL A 9 -7.15 19.78 -10.82
N LEU A 10 -6.46 19.31 -11.87
CA LEU A 10 -6.23 17.89 -12.11
C LEU A 10 -5.45 17.23 -10.95
N LYS A 11 -4.39 17.88 -10.45
CA LYS A 11 -3.63 17.39 -9.29
C LYS A 11 -4.48 17.34 -8.03
N ALA A 12 -5.26 18.39 -7.78
CA ALA A 12 -6.18 18.44 -6.64
C ALA A 12 -7.19 17.28 -6.70
N PHE A 13 -7.73 16.98 -7.89
CA PHE A 13 -8.57 15.80 -8.09
C PHE A 13 -7.86 14.49 -7.75
N VAL A 14 -6.64 14.27 -8.25
CA VAL A 14 -5.85 13.05 -7.95
C VAL A 14 -5.59 12.92 -6.45
N VAL A 15 -5.23 14.01 -5.77
CA VAL A 15 -5.05 14.03 -4.31
C VAL A 15 -6.36 13.70 -3.59
N GLY A 16 -7.48 14.31 -4.00
CA GLY A 16 -8.81 14.04 -3.41
C GLY A 16 -9.32 12.62 -3.65
N VAL A 17 -8.92 11.98 -4.75
CA VAL A 17 -9.09 10.54 -4.98
C VAL A 17 -8.25 9.75 -3.97
N MET A 18 -6.96 10.06 -3.85
CA MET A 18 -6.05 9.39 -2.90
C MET A 18 -6.49 9.50 -1.43
N GLU A 19 -7.17 10.58 -1.04
CA GLU A 19 -7.72 10.75 0.32
C GLU A 19 -8.84 9.77 0.66
N ARG A 20 -9.64 9.38 -0.34
CA ARG A 20 -10.73 8.40 -0.17
C ARG A 20 -10.23 6.95 -0.20
N LEU A 21 -8.97 6.73 -0.58
CA LEU A 21 -8.38 5.39 -0.66
C LEU A 21 -7.66 5.00 0.63
N HIS A 22 -7.88 3.76 1.07
CA HIS A 22 -7.13 3.17 2.18
C HIS A 22 -5.74 2.69 1.72
N ILE A 23 -4.85 3.65 1.44
CA ILE A 23 -3.54 3.39 0.85
C ILE A 23 -2.63 2.64 1.84
N SER A 24 -2.20 1.44 1.46
CA SER A 24 -1.17 0.67 2.14
C SER A 24 -0.68 -0.48 1.25
N GLN A 25 0.52 -0.99 1.52
CA GLN A 25 1.05 -2.14 0.78
C GLN A 25 0.18 -3.42 0.90
N ARG A 26 -0.66 -3.52 1.94
CA ARG A 26 -1.59 -4.64 2.16
C ARG A 26 -2.98 -4.43 1.58
N ARG A 27 -3.40 -3.19 1.34
CA ARG A 27 -4.73 -2.84 0.82
C ARG A 27 -4.60 -2.22 -0.56
N ILE A 28 -4.69 -0.90 -0.67
CA ILE A 28 -4.62 -0.20 -1.95
C ILE A 28 -3.20 0.33 -2.15
N ARG A 29 -2.55 -0.09 -3.24
CA ARG A 29 -1.28 0.48 -3.69
C ARG A 29 -1.59 1.45 -4.82
N VAL A 30 -0.92 2.60 -4.82
CA VAL A 30 -1.13 3.65 -5.82
C VAL A 30 0.17 3.91 -6.56
N ALA A 31 0.06 4.28 -7.82
CA ALA A 31 1.14 4.82 -8.61
C ALA A 31 0.65 6.10 -9.28
N VAL A 32 1.54 7.07 -9.46
CA VAL A 32 1.24 8.33 -10.14
C VAL A 32 2.27 8.49 -11.24
N VAL A 33 1.78 8.49 -12.47
CA VAL A 33 2.58 8.61 -13.69
C VAL A 33 2.10 9.83 -14.45
N GLU A 34 3.02 10.75 -14.70
CA GLU A 34 2.82 11.86 -15.62
C GLU A 34 3.33 11.45 -17.01
N TYR A 35 2.67 11.90 -18.07
CA TYR A 35 3.07 11.56 -19.43
C TYR A 35 2.95 12.76 -20.39
N HIS A 36 3.98 12.88 -21.24
CA HIS A 36 4.08 13.82 -22.34
C HIS A 36 4.62 13.08 -23.57
N ASP A 37 5.82 13.38 -24.09
CA ASP A 37 6.47 12.54 -25.11
C ASP A 37 7.15 11.29 -24.52
N GLY A 38 7.32 11.26 -23.19
CA GLY A 38 7.68 10.09 -22.38
C GLY A 38 6.73 9.91 -21.19
N SER A 39 7.11 9.05 -20.25
CA SER A 39 6.36 8.83 -19.00
C SER A 39 7.29 8.86 -17.79
N HIS A 40 6.90 9.61 -16.76
CA HIS A 40 7.64 9.77 -15.52
C HIS A 40 6.80 9.26 -14.34
N SER A 41 7.32 8.28 -13.60
CA SER A 41 6.70 7.77 -12.37
C SER A 41 7.15 8.59 -11.16
N TYR A 42 6.21 9.28 -10.50
CA TYR A 42 6.46 10.02 -9.26
C TYR A 42 6.23 9.15 -8.02
N ILE A 43 5.36 8.16 -8.14
CA ILE A 43 5.01 7.21 -7.08
C ILE A 43 4.94 5.83 -7.72
N GLU A 44 5.66 4.86 -7.16
CA GLU A 44 5.61 3.47 -7.59
C GLU A 44 4.70 2.64 -6.67
N LEU A 45 4.08 1.58 -7.21
CA LEU A 45 3.21 0.69 -6.44
C LEU A 45 3.90 0.07 -5.21
N LYS A 46 5.24 -0.09 -5.24
CA LYS A 46 6.03 -0.68 -4.15
C LYS A 46 6.51 0.32 -3.11
N ASP A 47 6.26 1.62 -3.30
CA ASP A 47 6.72 2.65 -2.37
C ASP A 47 6.11 2.47 -0.98
N ARG A 48 6.98 2.38 0.03
CA ARG A 48 6.61 2.23 1.44
C ARG A 48 6.62 3.57 2.15
N LYS A 49 5.77 4.49 1.68
CA LYS A 49 5.63 5.86 2.21
C LYS A 49 4.30 6.04 2.93
N ARG A 50 4.23 7.03 3.83
CA ARG A 50 2.96 7.38 4.50
C ARG A 50 1.96 7.93 3.46
N PRO A 51 0.65 7.67 3.61
CA PRO A 51 -0.35 8.23 2.69
C PRO A 51 -0.28 9.75 2.54
N SER A 52 0.05 10.48 3.62
CA SER A 52 0.25 11.93 3.59
C SER A 52 1.46 12.35 2.73
N GLU A 53 2.57 11.59 2.78
CA GLU A 53 3.74 11.84 1.96
C GLU A 53 3.45 11.56 0.48
N LEU A 54 2.74 10.46 0.18
CA LEU A 54 2.31 10.14 -1.18
C LEU A 54 1.42 11.24 -1.76
N ARG A 55 0.46 11.76 -0.99
CA ARG A 55 -0.36 12.90 -1.40
C ARG A 55 0.47 14.16 -1.63
N ARG A 56 1.46 14.43 -0.78
CA ARG A 56 2.40 15.55 -0.98
C ARG A 56 3.17 15.41 -2.28
N ILE A 57 3.68 14.21 -2.59
CA ILE A 57 4.37 13.94 -3.86
C ILE A 57 3.42 14.21 -5.04
N ALA A 58 2.20 13.67 -5.02
CA ALA A 58 1.20 13.88 -6.06
C ALA A 58 0.85 15.37 -6.25
N SER A 59 0.72 16.14 -5.16
CA SER A 59 0.49 17.60 -5.23
C SER A 59 1.68 18.39 -5.81
N SER A 60 2.91 17.85 -5.66
CA SER A 60 4.15 18.49 -6.10
C SER A 60 4.55 18.18 -7.55
N VAL A 61 3.77 17.37 -8.26
CA VAL A 61 4.00 17.09 -9.69
C VAL A 61 3.99 18.41 -10.45
N ARG A 62 5.03 18.63 -11.27
CA ARG A 62 5.19 19.87 -12.03
C ARG A 62 4.41 19.82 -13.33
N TYR A 63 3.85 20.96 -13.75
CA TYR A 63 3.25 21.08 -15.06
C TYR A 63 4.34 20.93 -16.14
N PRO A 64 4.26 19.92 -17.03
CA PRO A 64 5.31 19.67 -18.02
C PRO A 64 5.28 20.67 -19.19
N GLY A 65 4.13 21.31 -19.45
CA GLY A 65 3.99 22.29 -20.55
C GLY A 65 4.25 21.75 -21.96
N SER A 66 4.36 20.43 -22.13
CA SER A 66 4.75 19.81 -23.39
C SER A 66 3.75 20.10 -24.53
N LYS A 67 4.27 20.06 -25.76
CA LYS A 67 3.46 20.18 -26.98
C LYS A 67 2.67 18.91 -27.29
N MET A 68 3.05 17.77 -26.71
CA MET A 68 2.45 16.46 -26.98
C MET A 68 2.32 15.64 -25.70
N ALA A 69 1.22 14.90 -25.60
CA ALA A 69 1.02 13.85 -24.61
C ALA A 69 0.66 12.55 -25.30
N SER A 70 1.54 11.55 -25.19
CA SER A 70 1.45 10.27 -25.87
C SER A 70 0.76 9.24 -24.99
N THR A 71 -0.51 9.01 -25.29
CA THR A 71 -1.30 7.94 -24.68
C THR A 71 -0.66 6.57 -24.94
N SER A 72 -0.05 6.35 -26.11
CA SER A 72 0.66 5.11 -26.41
C SER A 72 1.84 4.86 -25.46
N GLU A 73 2.66 5.88 -25.20
CA GLU A 73 3.77 5.78 -24.25
C GLU A 73 3.29 5.53 -22.82
N ALA A 74 2.23 6.21 -22.38
CA ALA A 74 1.64 6.01 -21.06
C ALA A 74 1.13 4.57 -20.87
N LEU A 75 0.43 4.01 -21.87
CA LEU A 75 -0.05 2.63 -21.83
C LEU A 75 1.10 1.61 -21.87
N LYS A 76 2.13 1.86 -22.69
CA LYS A 76 3.36 1.05 -22.74
C LYS A 76 4.05 1.04 -21.37
N PHE A 77 4.24 2.22 -20.77
CA PHE A 77 4.86 2.37 -19.46
C PHE A 77 4.04 1.65 -18.38
N THR A 78 2.71 1.81 -18.41
CA THR A 78 1.80 1.12 -17.49
C THR A 78 1.92 -0.41 -17.60
N LEU A 79 1.97 -0.94 -18.82
CA LEU A 79 2.05 -2.38 -19.09
C LEU A 79 3.36 -3.01 -18.63
N PHE A 80 4.49 -2.37 -18.94
CA PHE A 80 5.82 -2.96 -18.75
C PHE A 80 6.53 -2.49 -17.47
N HIS A 81 6.31 -1.26 -17.02
CA HIS A 81 6.99 -0.70 -15.86
C HIS A 81 6.14 -0.74 -14.61
N VAL A 82 4.88 -0.27 -14.67
CA VAL A 82 4.00 -0.23 -13.49
C VAL A 82 3.55 -1.64 -13.11
N PHE A 83 2.77 -2.30 -13.98
CA PHE A 83 2.25 -3.64 -13.70
C PHE A 83 3.20 -4.77 -14.11
N GLY A 84 4.26 -4.47 -14.88
CA GLY A 84 5.30 -5.44 -15.20
C GLY A 84 6.24 -5.75 -14.04
N LYS A 85 6.42 -4.80 -13.10
CA LYS A 85 7.37 -4.94 -11.98
C LYS A 85 6.72 -5.22 -10.63
N ALA A 86 5.39 -5.12 -10.51
CA ALA A 86 4.68 -5.14 -9.23
C ALA A 86 3.71 -6.31 -9.09
N ASP A 87 4.24 -7.54 -9.04
CA ASP A 87 3.42 -8.74 -8.89
C ASP A 87 2.61 -8.71 -7.59
N ARG A 88 1.33 -9.04 -7.74
CA ARG A 88 0.29 -9.06 -6.71
C ARG A 88 -0.96 -9.70 -7.32
N PRO A 89 -1.03 -11.03 -7.39
CA PRO A 89 -2.08 -11.75 -8.11
C PRO A 89 -3.46 -11.59 -7.47
N GLU A 90 -3.52 -11.33 -6.17
CA GLU A 90 -4.76 -11.21 -5.39
C GLU A 90 -5.44 -9.83 -5.53
N ALA A 91 -4.76 -8.84 -6.09
CA ALA A 91 -5.29 -7.49 -6.21
C ALA A 91 -5.78 -7.21 -7.64
N SER A 92 -6.98 -6.62 -7.74
CA SER A 92 -7.45 -6.00 -8.98
C SER A 92 -6.49 -4.90 -9.43
N ARG A 93 -6.29 -4.79 -10.74
CA ARG A 93 -5.36 -3.81 -11.35
C ARG A 93 -6.17 -2.85 -12.19
N ILE A 94 -6.13 -1.58 -11.82
CA ILE A 94 -6.89 -0.52 -12.48
C ILE A 94 -5.94 0.62 -12.83
N ALA A 95 -6.04 1.14 -14.06
CA ALA A 95 -5.36 2.34 -14.52
C ALA A 95 -6.40 3.42 -14.85
N LEU A 96 -6.42 4.50 -14.08
CA LEU A 96 -7.23 5.68 -14.38
C LEU A 96 -6.44 6.61 -15.30
N LEU A 97 -6.81 6.66 -16.59
CA LEU A 97 -6.10 7.43 -17.61
C LEU A 97 -6.79 8.79 -17.81
N LEU A 98 -6.22 9.85 -17.24
CA LEU A 98 -6.71 11.22 -17.42
C LEU A 98 -6.10 11.83 -18.68
N THR A 99 -6.92 12.12 -19.70
CA THR A 99 -6.44 12.61 -21.01
C THR A 99 -7.22 13.84 -21.49
N ALA A 100 -6.50 14.84 -22.00
CA ALA A 100 -7.06 16.13 -22.43
C ALA A 100 -6.56 16.56 -23.83
N SER A 101 -5.95 15.64 -24.57
CA SER A 101 -5.35 15.89 -25.87
C SER A 101 -5.36 14.64 -26.76
N GLU A 102 -5.04 14.83 -28.03
CA GLU A 102 -4.87 13.76 -29.00
C GLU A 102 -3.38 13.59 -29.35
N GLU A 103 -2.89 12.34 -29.34
CA GLU A 103 -1.58 12.04 -29.95
C GLU A 103 -1.69 11.84 -31.47
N PRO A 104 -0.66 12.21 -32.26
CA PRO A 104 -0.65 12.02 -33.71
C PRO A 104 -0.94 10.59 -34.17
N ARG A 105 -1.59 10.45 -35.34
CA ARG A 105 -2.04 9.16 -35.87
C ARG A 105 -0.96 8.09 -36.07
N PRO A 106 0.29 8.40 -36.50
CA PRO A 106 1.31 7.37 -36.66
C PRO A 106 1.64 6.66 -35.35
N THR A 107 1.70 7.40 -34.25
CA THR A 107 1.97 6.85 -32.91
C THR A 107 0.73 6.21 -32.31
N SER A 108 -0.47 6.75 -32.57
CA SER A 108 -1.74 6.24 -32.03
C SER A 108 -2.14 4.84 -32.46
N LYS A 109 -1.46 4.25 -33.45
CA LYS A 109 -1.68 2.85 -33.86
C LYS A 109 -1.34 1.86 -32.75
N SER A 110 -0.47 2.24 -31.81
CA SER A 110 -0.01 1.35 -30.73
C SER A 110 -0.96 1.29 -29.54
N ILE A 111 -1.88 2.26 -29.38
CA ILE A 111 -2.86 2.31 -28.29
C ILE A 111 -3.62 0.99 -28.17
N ALA A 112 -4.19 0.50 -29.28
CA ALA A 112 -4.97 -0.73 -29.28
C ALA A 112 -4.11 -1.93 -28.84
N ARG A 113 -2.87 -2.02 -29.33
CA ARG A 113 -1.93 -3.10 -28.97
C ARG A 113 -1.59 -3.09 -27.47
N TYR A 114 -1.26 -1.94 -26.90
CA TYR A 114 -0.90 -1.86 -25.48
C TYR A 114 -2.13 -2.05 -24.58
N SER A 115 -3.28 -1.50 -24.97
CA SER A 115 -4.56 -1.69 -24.26
C SER A 115 -4.98 -3.16 -24.25
N GLN A 116 -4.81 -3.87 -25.39
CA GLN A 116 -5.02 -5.32 -25.46
C GLN A 116 -4.06 -6.08 -24.55
N GLY A 117 -2.79 -5.66 -24.48
CA GLY A 117 -1.79 -6.24 -23.57
C GLY A 117 -2.16 -6.06 -22.10
N LEU A 118 -2.70 -4.89 -21.73
CA LEU A 118 -3.21 -4.59 -20.39
C LEU A 118 -4.43 -5.47 -20.06
N ALA A 119 -5.40 -5.57 -20.97
CA ALA A 119 -6.56 -6.44 -20.80
C ALA A 119 -6.17 -7.92 -20.60
N LYS A 120 -5.22 -8.44 -21.38
CA LYS A 120 -4.67 -9.81 -21.21
C LYS A 120 -4.03 -10.02 -19.83
N LYS A 121 -3.49 -8.98 -19.21
CA LYS A 121 -2.95 -9.02 -17.84
C LYS A 121 -4.00 -8.72 -16.75
N LYS A 122 -5.29 -8.70 -17.11
CA LYS A 122 -6.41 -8.32 -16.24
C LYS A 122 -6.22 -6.93 -15.62
N VAL A 123 -5.66 -6.00 -16.40
CA VAL A 123 -5.59 -4.59 -16.04
C VAL A 123 -6.74 -3.87 -16.72
N ILE A 124 -7.63 -3.30 -15.92
CA ILE A 124 -8.75 -2.48 -16.37
C ILE A 124 -8.24 -1.07 -16.60
N VAL A 125 -8.56 -0.47 -17.75
CA VAL A 125 -8.16 0.89 -18.09
C VAL A 125 -9.41 1.76 -18.18
N ILE A 126 -9.50 2.76 -17.31
CA ILE A 126 -10.62 3.70 -17.22
C ILE A 126 -10.18 5.04 -17.80
N PRO A 127 -10.49 5.33 -19.07
CA PRO A 127 -10.17 6.62 -19.67
C PRO A 127 -11.12 7.71 -19.17
N VAL A 128 -10.56 8.83 -18.73
CA VAL A 128 -11.29 10.06 -18.39
C VAL A 128 -10.87 11.13 -19.39
N GLY A 129 -11.77 11.43 -20.33
CA GLY A 129 -11.58 12.48 -21.34
C GLY A 129 -11.95 13.85 -20.77
N LEU A 130 -11.02 14.80 -20.86
CA LEU A 130 -11.14 16.15 -20.30
C LEU A 130 -11.17 17.19 -21.41
N GLY A 131 -12.37 17.73 -21.64
CA GLY A 131 -12.61 18.82 -22.57
C GLY A 131 -12.58 18.42 -24.05
N PRO A 132 -12.80 19.39 -24.94
CA PRO A 132 -13.09 19.14 -26.36
C PRO A 132 -11.89 18.59 -27.15
N HIS A 133 -10.68 18.69 -26.58
CA HIS A 133 -9.45 18.21 -27.23
C HIS A 133 -9.09 16.78 -26.84
N ALA A 134 -9.81 16.15 -25.91
CA ALA A 134 -9.65 14.73 -25.63
C ALA A 134 -10.13 13.92 -26.83
N SER A 135 -9.27 13.04 -27.37
CA SER A 135 -9.63 12.28 -28.56
C SER A 135 -10.56 11.10 -28.23
N LEU A 136 -11.84 11.24 -28.58
CA LEU A 136 -12.84 10.17 -28.47
C LEU A 136 -12.45 8.91 -29.25
N ARG A 137 -11.81 9.08 -30.41
CA ARG A 137 -11.35 7.93 -31.22
C ARG A 137 -10.37 7.06 -30.46
N GLN A 138 -9.41 7.66 -29.78
CA GLN A 138 -8.41 6.96 -28.97
C GLN A 138 -9.02 6.33 -27.72
N ILE A 139 -9.92 7.04 -27.04
CA ILE A 139 -10.69 6.51 -25.91
C ILE A 139 -11.45 5.25 -26.33
N HIS A 140 -12.14 5.30 -27.46
CA HIS A 140 -12.91 4.18 -27.98
C HIS A 140 -12.04 2.96 -28.34
N LEU A 141 -10.77 3.15 -28.73
CA LEU A 141 -9.83 2.04 -28.93
C LEU A 141 -9.53 1.31 -27.61
N ILE A 142 -9.56 2.00 -26.47
CA ILE A 142 -9.35 1.43 -25.13
C ILE A 142 -10.62 0.71 -24.66
N GLU A 143 -11.79 1.34 -24.79
CA GLU A 143 -13.09 0.76 -24.40
C GLU A 143 -13.34 -0.58 -25.10
N LYS A 144 -12.99 -0.68 -26.39
CA LYS A 144 -13.14 -1.90 -27.18
C LYS A 144 -12.34 -3.12 -26.68
N GLN A 145 -11.37 -2.94 -25.79
CA GLN A 145 -10.52 -4.04 -25.34
C GLN A 145 -11.14 -4.89 -24.23
N ALA A 146 -12.03 -4.32 -23.40
CA ALA A 146 -12.66 -5.00 -22.30
C ALA A 146 -13.96 -4.28 -21.88
N PRO A 147 -15.05 -4.98 -21.55
CA PRO A 147 -16.31 -4.36 -21.13
C PRO A 147 -16.18 -3.51 -19.86
N GLU A 148 -15.18 -3.78 -19.01
CA GLU A 148 -14.87 -3.03 -17.80
C GLU A 148 -14.14 -1.70 -18.09
N ASN A 149 -13.65 -1.47 -19.31
CA ASN A 149 -12.93 -0.25 -19.69
C ASN A 149 -13.90 0.92 -19.97
N LYS A 150 -14.83 1.21 -19.07
CA LYS A 150 -15.81 2.29 -19.23
C LYS A 150 -15.13 3.66 -19.27
N ALA A 151 -15.44 4.47 -20.28
CA ALA A 151 -14.98 5.86 -20.34
C ALA A 151 -15.84 6.83 -19.53
N PHE A 152 -15.20 7.87 -18.99
CA PHE A 152 -15.85 9.06 -18.44
C PHE A 152 -15.47 10.27 -19.29
N LEU A 153 -16.45 10.90 -19.92
CA LEU A 153 -16.25 12.09 -20.74
C LEU A 153 -16.76 13.31 -19.98
N LEU A 154 -15.90 14.30 -19.80
CA LEU A 154 -16.16 15.54 -19.06
C LEU A 154 -15.89 16.73 -19.99
N SER A 155 -16.65 17.82 -19.83
CA SER A 155 -16.44 19.04 -20.62
C SER A 155 -15.16 19.79 -20.24
N GLY A 156 -14.54 19.47 -19.10
CA GLY A 156 -13.27 20.04 -18.66
C GLY A 156 -12.87 19.57 -17.26
N VAL A 157 -11.78 20.12 -16.73
CA VAL A 157 -11.27 19.75 -15.39
C VAL A 157 -12.18 20.19 -14.24
N ASN A 158 -13.02 21.20 -14.45
CA ASN A 158 -13.91 21.73 -13.41
C ASN A 158 -15.01 20.74 -13.00
N GLU A 159 -15.36 19.78 -13.87
CA GLU A 159 -16.35 18.75 -13.58
C GLU A 159 -15.78 17.57 -12.78
N LEU A 160 -14.45 17.47 -12.66
CA LEU A 160 -13.78 16.34 -12.02
C LEU A 160 -14.22 16.14 -10.57
N GLU A 161 -14.40 17.23 -9.83
CA GLU A 161 -14.81 17.14 -8.42
C GLU A 161 -16.22 16.57 -8.28
N GLN A 162 -17.15 17.01 -9.12
CA GLN A 162 -18.55 16.55 -9.13
C GLN A 162 -18.65 15.09 -9.54
N ARG A 163 -17.81 14.65 -10.49
CA ARG A 163 -17.79 13.28 -11.02
C ARG A 163 -16.91 12.32 -10.21
N ARG A 164 -16.19 12.81 -9.21
CA ARG A 164 -15.23 12.02 -8.41
C ARG A 164 -15.87 10.81 -7.75
N ASP A 165 -17.02 11.01 -7.09
CA ASP A 165 -17.66 9.94 -6.33
C ASP A 165 -18.29 8.90 -7.26
N ASP A 166 -18.81 9.30 -8.43
CA ASP A 166 -19.25 8.37 -9.49
C ASP A 166 -18.09 7.51 -10.03
N ILE A 167 -16.95 8.14 -10.31
CA ILE A 167 -15.75 7.44 -10.80
C ILE A 167 -15.30 6.44 -9.74
N LEU A 168 -15.18 6.88 -8.48
CA LEU A 168 -14.75 6.03 -7.38
C LEU A 168 -15.73 4.89 -7.09
N GLY A 169 -17.04 5.13 -7.13
CA GLY A 169 -18.05 4.09 -7.00
C GLY A 169 -17.85 3.00 -8.05
N TYR A 170 -17.69 3.40 -9.32
CA TYR A 170 -17.41 2.45 -10.39
C TYR A 170 -16.10 1.68 -10.17
N LEU A 171 -15.03 2.35 -9.72
CA LEU A 171 -13.77 1.67 -9.41
C LEU A 171 -13.92 0.65 -8.28
N CYS A 172 -14.75 0.95 -7.27
CA CYS A 172 -15.04 0.04 -6.17
C CYS A 172 -15.83 -1.18 -6.63
N ASP A 173 -16.84 -1.01 -7.48
CA ASP A 173 -17.67 -2.10 -8.02
C ASP A 173 -16.87 -3.10 -8.87
N LEU A 174 -15.78 -2.65 -9.49
CA LEU A 174 -14.87 -3.49 -10.27
C LEU A 174 -13.95 -4.38 -9.41
N VAL A 175 -13.87 -4.11 -8.11
CA VAL A 175 -13.08 -4.93 -7.19
C VAL A 175 -14.03 -5.95 -6.57
N PRO A 176 -13.87 -7.26 -6.85
CA PRO A 176 -14.70 -8.26 -6.20
C PRO A 176 -14.52 -8.14 -4.69
N ASP A 177 -15.64 -8.16 -3.96
CA ASP A 177 -15.60 -8.27 -2.50
C ASP A 177 -14.71 -9.45 -2.16
N SER A 178 -13.58 -9.16 -1.51
CA SER A 178 -12.68 -10.20 -1.04
C SER A 178 -13.53 -11.15 -0.20
N PRO A 179 -13.64 -12.44 -0.52
CA PRO A 179 -14.45 -13.34 0.28
C PRO A 179 -13.93 -13.26 1.70
N ALA A 180 -14.80 -12.84 2.62
CA ALA A 180 -14.52 -12.97 4.04
C ALA A 180 -14.12 -14.44 4.26
N PRO A 181 -13.08 -14.73 5.06
CA PRO A 181 -12.80 -16.11 5.43
C PRO A 181 -14.09 -16.70 6.00
N THR A 182 -14.61 -17.72 5.34
CA THR A 182 -15.80 -18.47 5.74
C THR A 182 -15.48 -19.14 7.07
N ILE A 183 -15.75 -18.46 8.18
CA ILE A 183 -15.78 -19.09 9.49
C ILE A 183 -17.12 -19.83 9.55
N PRO A 184 -17.14 -21.15 9.81
CA PRO A 184 -18.38 -21.86 10.14
C PRO A 184 -18.98 -21.22 11.39
N SER A 185 -20.07 -20.48 11.21
CA SER A 185 -20.82 -19.86 12.29
C SER A 185 -21.48 -20.94 13.16
N GLN A 186 -20.84 -21.34 14.26
CA GLN A 186 -21.60 -21.82 15.42
C GLN A 186 -22.16 -20.61 16.15
N MET A 187 -23.46 -20.36 15.95
CA MET A 187 -24.23 -19.39 16.72
C MET A 187 -24.23 -19.79 18.20
N VAL A 188 -23.57 -18.99 19.04
CA VAL A 188 -23.98 -18.86 20.45
C VAL A 188 -24.88 -17.64 20.53
N LYS A 189 -26.18 -17.89 20.72
CA LYS A 189 -27.18 -16.88 21.02
C LYS A 189 -26.80 -16.19 22.33
N VAL A 190 -26.64 -14.87 22.32
CA VAL A 190 -26.63 -14.08 23.56
C VAL A 190 -27.70 -13.01 23.44
N THR A 191 -28.63 -13.09 24.38
CA THR A 191 -29.79 -12.26 24.61
C THR A 191 -29.40 -10.80 24.74
N ALA A 192 -30.10 -9.92 24.03
CA ALA A 192 -29.97 -8.48 24.16
C ALA A 192 -30.59 -7.99 25.49
N SER A 193 -29.94 -7.03 26.15
CA SER A 193 -30.55 -6.14 27.14
C SER A 193 -29.84 -4.79 27.09
N PRO A 194 -30.55 -3.67 27.37
CA PRO A 194 -30.20 -2.37 26.81
C PRO A 194 -29.55 -1.40 27.80
N GLU A 195 -28.93 -0.40 27.19
CA GLU A 195 -28.78 0.99 27.65
C GLU A 195 -27.56 1.44 28.49
N LEU A 196 -26.89 2.42 27.88
CA LEU A 196 -26.47 3.72 28.40
C LEU A 196 -25.03 3.95 28.89
N LEU A 197 -24.49 5.05 28.33
CA LEU A 197 -23.36 5.91 28.75
C LEU A 197 -21.97 5.58 28.19
N ALA A 198 -21.68 6.19 27.05
CA ALA A 198 -20.34 6.31 26.47
C ALA A 198 -19.56 7.47 27.12
N SER A 199 -18.32 7.19 27.52
CA SER A 199 -17.19 8.12 27.70
C SER A 199 -15.87 7.41 27.28
N PRO A 200 -14.76 8.13 26.99
CA PRO A 200 -14.08 8.00 25.71
C PRO A 200 -12.98 6.92 25.62
N THR A 201 -12.99 6.23 24.47
CA THR A 201 -11.84 5.63 23.76
C THR A 201 -10.91 4.69 24.52
N SER A 202 -11.37 3.44 24.68
CA SER A 202 -10.50 2.31 24.39
C SER A 202 -10.60 2.03 22.89
N ILE A 203 -9.48 2.02 22.16
CA ILE A 203 -9.44 1.38 20.84
C ILE A 203 -9.69 -0.11 21.10
N HIS A 204 -10.96 -0.51 21.12
CA HIS A 204 -11.34 -1.91 21.00
C HIS A 204 -11.08 -2.30 19.55
N SER A 205 -9.80 -2.57 19.25
CA SER A 205 -9.45 -3.24 18.01
C SER A 205 -10.10 -4.61 18.07
N LYS A 206 -11.09 -4.84 17.20
CA LYS A 206 -11.61 -6.16 16.86
C LYS A 206 -10.45 -7.16 16.85
N HIS A 207 -10.46 -8.13 17.75
CA HIS A 207 -9.53 -9.27 17.89
C HIS A 207 -8.40 -9.32 16.85
N MET A 208 -7.37 -8.48 17.00
CA MET A 208 -6.22 -8.48 16.09
C MET A 208 -5.29 -9.64 16.48
N VAL A 209 -5.13 -10.58 15.56
CA VAL A 209 -4.14 -11.66 15.64
C VAL A 209 -2.92 -11.21 14.83
N LEU A 210 -1.76 -11.06 15.47
CA LEU A 210 -0.55 -10.52 14.83
C LEU A 210 0.70 -11.17 15.44
N ASP A 211 1.70 -11.47 14.61
CA ASP A 211 3.02 -11.88 15.06
C ASP A 211 3.99 -10.69 14.84
N VAL A 212 4.55 -10.17 15.93
CA VAL A 212 5.40 -8.98 15.92
C VAL A 212 6.84 -9.36 16.27
N VAL A 213 7.81 -8.94 15.47
CA VAL A 213 9.23 -9.08 15.78
C VAL A 213 9.83 -7.70 16.05
N PHE A 214 10.53 -7.55 17.17
CA PHE A 214 11.40 -6.41 17.44
C PHE A 214 12.84 -6.80 17.12
N VAL A 215 13.54 -5.96 16.36
CA VAL A 215 14.95 -6.16 15.98
C VAL A 215 15.76 -4.99 16.49
N LEU A 216 16.52 -5.23 17.56
CA LEU A 216 17.31 -4.18 18.22
C LEU A 216 18.74 -4.19 17.70
N GLU A 217 19.23 -3.05 17.21
CA GLU A 217 20.65 -2.89 16.91
C GLU A 217 21.46 -2.77 18.21
N GLY A 218 22.34 -3.74 18.45
CA GLY A 218 23.24 -3.81 19.60
C GLY A 218 24.70 -3.73 19.19
N SER A 219 25.05 -2.86 18.25
CA SER A 219 26.42 -2.64 17.78
C SER A 219 27.20 -1.67 18.68
N ASP A 220 28.53 -1.76 18.65
CA ASP A 220 29.43 -0.83 19.37
C ASP A 220 29.30 0.61 18.89
N GLN A 221 28.77 0.82 17.68
CA GLN A 221 28.45 2.14 17.15
C GLN A 221 27.25 2.78 17.84
N ILE A 222 26.23 1.98 18.21
CA ILE A 222 25.07 2.45 19.00
C ILE A 222 25.49 2.62 20.46
N GLY A 223 26.22 1.65 21.00
CA GLY A 223 26.65 1.59 22.39
C GLY A 223 25.52 1.26 23.37
N GLU A 224 25.90 0.75 24.55
CA GLU A 224 24.95 0.22 25.55
C GLU A 224 23.90 1.24 26.00
N ALA A 225 24.29 2.51 26.20
CA ALA A 225 23.37 3.55 26.65
C ALA A 225 22.22 3.80 25.66
N ASN A 226 22.49 3.79 24.35
CA ASN A 226 21.44 3.97 23.34
C ASN A 226 20.67 2.67 23.09
N PHE A 227 21.32 1.51 23.19
CA PHE A 227 20.62 0.23 23.18
C PHE A 227 19.56 0.15 24.29
N ASN A 228 19.90 0.61 25.50
CA ASN A 228 18.96 0.64 26.62
C ASN A 228 17.75 1.54 26.34
N LYS A 229 17.92 2.69 25.67
CA LYS A 229 16.79 3.52 25.21
C LYS A 229 15.90 2.79 24.19
N SER A 230 16.48 2.05 23.25
CA SER A 230 15.72 1.22 22.30
C SER A 230 14.94 0.11 23.00
N LYS A 231 15.53 -0.51 24.02
CA LYS A 231 14.89 -1.52 24.88
C LYS A 231 13.71 -0.92 25.67
N GLU A 232 13.88 0.26 26.27
CA GLU A 232 12.81 0.99 26.97
C GLU A 232 11.65 1.35 26.02
N PHE A 233 11.96 1.83 24.82
CA PHE A 233 10.95 2.13 23.81
C PHE A 233 10.15 0.87 23.42
N MET A 234 10.85 -0.25 23.16
CA MET A 234 10.21 -1.53 22.89
C MET A 234 9.28 -1.95 24.03
N GLU A 235 9.71 -1.82 25.30
CA GLU A 235 8.91 -2.14 26.48
C GLU A 235 7.61 -1.30 26.51
N GLN A 236 7.70 0.02 26.32
CA GLN A 236 6.55 0.92 26.30
C GLN A 236 5.55 0.58 25.19
N VAL A 237 6.04 0.17 24.02
CA VAL A 237 5.19 -0.25 22.89
C VAL A 237 4.46 -1.56 23.23
N ILE A 238 5.17 -2.57 23.73
CA ILE A 238 4.58 -3.87 24.11
C ILE A 238 3.54 -3.71 25.21
N GLN A 239 3.75 -2.78 26.15
CA GLN A 239 2.82 -2.52 27.24
C GLN A 239 1.42 -2.11 26.73
N ARG A 240 1.37 -1.40 25.59
CA ARG A 240 0.14 -0.94 24.93
C ARG A 240 -0.49 -1.97 23.99
N MET A 241 0.18 -3.08 23.70
CA MET A 241 -0.32 -4.15 22.83
C MET A 241 -1.18 -5.17 23.59
N ASP A 242 -2.15 -5.80 22.93
CA ASP A 242 -2.94 -6.91 23.48
C ASP A 242 -2.18 -8.25 23.35
N VAL A 243 -1.11 -8.40 24.14
CA VAL A 243 -0.23 -9.59 24.10
C VAL A 243 -0.83 -10.73 24.93
N ARG A 244 -1.31 -11.76 24.24
CA ARG A 244 -1.89 -12.99 24.82
C ARG A 244 -1.95 -14.09 23.78
N GLN A 245 -2.11 -15.35 24.23
CA GLN A 245 -2.13 -16.54 23.38
C GLN A 245 -3.04 -16.44 22.13
N GLY A 246 -4.20 -15.78 22.26
CA GLY A 246 -5.17 -15.63 21.17
C GLY A 246 -5.09 -14.33 20.37
N SER A 247 -4.12 -13.45 20.61
CA SER A 247 -4.02 -12.13 19.96
C SER A 247 -2.59 -11.86 19.49
N ILE A 248 -1.86 -10.93 20.10
CA ILE A 248 -0.52 -10.55 19.64
C ILE A 248 0.54 -11.48 20.25
N HIS A 249 1.39 -12.06 19.39
CA HIS A 249 2.59 -12.79 19.79
C HIS A 249 3.83 -11.96 19.47
N ILE A 250 4.86 -12.06 20.30
CA ILE A 250 6.08 -11.25 20.23
C ILE A 250 7.29 -12.16 20.06
N SER A 251 8.23 -11.72 19.22
CA SER A 251 9.59 -12.23 19.17
C SER A 251 10.58 -11.06 19.20
N ILE A 252 11.77 -11.26 19.76
CA ILE A 252 12.77 -10.22 19.96
C ILE A 252 14.14 -10.73 19.51
N LEU A 253 14.76 -9.99 18.61
CA LEU A 253 16.10 -10.21 18.09
C LEU A 253 17.00 -9.05 18.49
N GLN A 254 18.27 -9.35 18.76
CA GLN A 254 19.35 -8.38 18.81
C GLN A 254 20.32 -8.65 17.66
N TYR A 255 20.83 -7.62 17.02
CA TYR A 255 21.83 -7.78 15.95
C TYR A 255 22.95 -6.76 16.00
N SER A 256 24.13 -7.19 15.56
CA SER A 256 25.26 -6.36 15.19
C SER A 256 25.84 -6.93 13.90
N TYR A 257 27.00 -7.59 13.95
CA TYR A 257 27.53 -8.38 12.84
C TYR A 257 26.89 -9.77 12.78
N THR A 258 26.46 -10.29 13.94
CA THR A 258 25.69 -11.53 14.09
C THR A 258 24.29 -11.21 14.62
N VAL A 259 23.40 -12.19 14.54
CA VAL A 259 22.01 -12.08 15.00
C VAL A 259 21.83 -13.02 16.17
N SER A 260 21.18 -12.55 17.24
CA SER A 260 20.88 -13.32 18.44
C SER A 260 19.38 -13.28 18.71
N MET A 261 18.79 -14.45 18.94
CA MET A 261 17.40 -14.57 19.40
C MET A 261 17.34 -14.33 20.91
N GLU A 262 16.61 -13.30 21.33
CA GLU A 262 16.44 -12.98 22.76
C GLU A 262 15.11 -13.53 23.31
N PHE A 263 14.07 -13.57 22.48
CA PHE A 263 12.76 -14.14 22.80
C PHE A 263 12.05 -14.70 21.54
N SER A 264 11.66 -15.97 21.55
CA SER A 264 11.02 -16.66 20.41
C SER A 264 9.49 -16.71 20.52
N PHE A 265 8.80 -16.85 19.39
CA PHE A 265 7.34 -17.08 19.38
C PHE A 265 6.94 -18.40 20.06
N ASN A 266 7.85 -19.37 20.13
CA ASN A 266 7.62 -20.65 20.83
C ASN A 266 7.61 -20.52 22.36
N GLU A 267 8.07 -19.40 22.91
CA GLU A 267 8.04 -19.14 24.35
C GLU A 267 6.64 -18.67 24.82
N ILE A 268 6.44 -18.56 26.13
CA ILE A 268 5.13 -18.23 26.73
C ILE A 268 4.68 -16.83 26.28
N GLN A 269 3.64 -16.77 25.44
CA GLN A 269 3.08 -15.54 24.87
C GLN A 269 2.12 -14.84 25.85
N SER A 270 2.66 -14.36 26.98
CA SER A 270 1.93 -13.53 27.94
C SER A 270 2.66 -12.21 28.18
N LYS A 271 1.90 -11.11 28.24
CA LYS A 271 2.47 -9.76 28.45
C LYS A 271 3.42 -9.72 29.65
N ARG A 272 3.01 -10.29 30.80
CA ARG A 272 3.82 -10.31 32.02
C ARG A 272 5.17 -11.01 31.80
N HIS A 273 5.15 -12.22 31.23
CA HIS A 273 6.37 -12.99 31.00
C HIS A 273 7.31 -12.32 30.01
N ILE A 274 6.77 -11.72 28.95
CA ILE A 274 7.58 -11.00 27.95
C ILE A 274 8.25 -9.77 28.57
N LEU A 275 7.53 -8.98 29.38
CA LEU A 275 8.11 -7.84 30.07
C LEU A 275 9.21 -8.25 31.08
N GLU A 276 9.04 -9.39 31.76
CA GLU A 276 10.09 -9.97 32.61
C GLU A 276 11.33 -10.37 31.80
N ARG A 277 11.12 -11.01 30.63
CA ARG A 277 12.22 -11.41 29.75
C ARG A 277 12.96 -10.21 29.18
N ILE A 278 12.26 -9.16 28.76
CA ILE A 278 12.85 -7.93 28.22
C ILE A 278 13.87 -7.35 29.20
N LYS A 279 13.55 -7.31 30.49
CA LYS A 279 14.47 -6.79 31.52
C LYS A 279 15.81 -7.53 31.54
N GLN A 280 15.82 -8.82 31.20
CA GLN A 280 17.00 -9.68 31.15
C GLN A 280 17.77 -9.62 29.82
N ILE A 281 17.31 -8.84 28.83
CA ILE A 281 18.07 -8.65 27.59
C ILE A 281 19.25 -7.72 27.88
N HIS A 282 20.45 -8.20 27.58
CA HIS A 282 21.70 -7.49 27.75
C HIS A 282 22.24 -7.02 26.40
N TYR A 283 22.92 -5.87 26.42
CA TYR A 283 23.67 -5.39 25.26
C TYR A 283 24.81 -6.37 24.92
N ARG A 284 24.90 -6.82 23.67
CA ARG A 284 25.89 -7.80 23.21
C ARG A 284 27.12 -7.17 22.54
N GLY A 285 26.97 -5.97 22.01
CA GLY A 285 28.03 -5.31 21.25
C GLY A 285 28.35 -5.99 19.91
N GLY A 286 29.33 -5.43 19.24
CA GLY A 286 29.83 -5.90 17.96
C GLY A 286 30.39 -4.78 17.11
N ASN A 287 31.57 -5.03 16.55
CA ASN A 287 32.39 -4.03 15.88
C ASN A 287 31.80 -3.45 14.58
N ARG A 288 30.74 -4.05 14.04
CA ARG A 288 30.06 -3.64 12.80
C ARG A 288 28.58 -4.02 12.82
N THR A 289 27.77 -3.28 12.07
CA THR A 289 26.35 -3.57 11.86
C THR A 289 26.14 -4.28 10.52
N ASN A 290 25.33 -5.34 10.52
CA ASN A 290 24.94 -6.07 9.31
C ASN A 290 23.42 -6.30 9.26
N THR A 291 22.69 -5.25 8.89
CA THR A 291 21.23 -5.27 8.77
C THR A 291 20.75 -6.26 7.71
N GLY A 292 21.52 -6.46 6.63
CA GLY A 292 21.19 -7.45 5.59
C GLY A 292 21.11 -8.88 6.16
N LYS A 293 22.08 -9.25 6.99
CA LYS A 293 22.10 -10.55 7.67
C LYS A 293 20.97 -10.70 8.70
N ALA A 294 20.60 -9.62 9.40
CA ALA A 294 19.46 -9.61 10.29
C ALA A 294 18.13 -9.86 9.56
N LEU A 295 17.93 -9.22 8.41
CA LEU A 295 16.76 -9.42 7.56
C LEU A 295 16.71 -10.82 6.95
N GLN A 296 17.86 -11.36 6.54
CA GLN A 296 17.96 -12.74 6.05
C GLN A 296 17.60 -13.73 7.17
N TYR A 297 18.17 -13.56 8.37
CA TYR A 297 17.88 -14.42 9.52
C TYR A 297 16.39 -14.41 9.86
N LEU A 298 15.75 -13.24 9.88
CA LEU A 298 14.31 -13.09 10.07
C LEU A 298 13.50 -13.93 9.06
N SER A 299 13.83 -13.79 7.77
CA SER A 299 13.13 -14.47 6.69
C SER A 299 13.28 -16.00 6.76
N GLU A 300 14.47 -16.48 7.10
CA GLU A 300 14.80 -17.91 7.04
C GLU A 300 14.50 -18.65 8.36
N ASN A 301 14.65 -17.97 9.51
CA ASN A 301 14.70 -18.62 10.82
C ASN A 301 13.65 -18.11 11.82
N THR A 302 13.05 -16.93 11.63
CA THR A 302 12.03 -16.41 12.57
C THR A 302 10.62 -16.65 12.05
N PHE A 303 10.39 -16.50 10.74
CA PHE A 303 9.06 -16.64 10.12
C PHE A 303 8.72 -18.04 9.63
N SER A 304 9.18 -19.08 10.32
CA SER A 304 8.81 -20.47 10.05
C SER A 304 7.70 -20.94 11.00
N SER A 305 6.78 -21.78 10.51
CA SER A 305 5.76 -22.41 11.37
C SER A 305 6.38 -23.30 12.46
N SER A 306 7.58 -23.85 12.22
CA SER A 306 8.33 -24.59 13.25
C SER A 306 8.88 -23.69 14.37
N GLN A 307 8.86 -22.38 14.16
CA GLN A 307 9.38 -21.37 15.07
C GLN A 307 8.25 -20.58 15.75
N GLY A 308 7.03 -21.12 15.74
CA GLY A 308 5.89 -20.62 16.51
C GLY A 308 5.02 -19.60 15.79
N THR A 309 5.37 -19.23 14.55
CA THR A 309 4.54 -18.30 13.76
C THR A 309 3.25 -18.93 13.31
N ARG A 310 2.19 -18.13 13.32
CA ARG A 310 0.83 -18.56 13.04
C ARG A 310 0.49 -18.20 11.61
N LYS A 311 0.18 -19.21 10.77
CA LYS A 311 -0.16 -19.04 9.35
C LYS A 311 -1.25 -17.99 9.08
N GLN A 312 -2.17 -17.81 10.02
CA GLN A 312 -3.29 -16.86 9.94
C GLN A 312 -2.99 -15.45 10.49
N ALA A 313 -1.81 -15.24 11.09
CA ALA A 313 -1.40 -13.97 11.66
C ALA A 313 -0.49 -13.20 10.69
N PRO A 314 -0.78 -11.94 10.35
CA PRO A 314 0.19 -11.12 9.62
C PRO A 314 1.46 -10.92 10.45
N HIS A 315 2.61 -10.87 9.78
CA HIS A 315 3.89 -10.59 10.43
C HIS A 315 4.20 -9.09 10.38
N LEU A 316 4.66 -8.50 11.48
CA LEU A 316 5.11 -7.11 11.56
C LEU A 316 6.52 -7.07 12.16
N VAL A 317 7.41 -6.29 11.58
CA VAL A 317 8.78 -6.11 12.09
C VAL A 317 8.98 -4.66 12.48
N TYR A 318 9.41 -4.42 13.72
CA TYR A 318 9.96 -3.15 14.19
C TYR A 318 11.48 -3.26 14.22
N MET A 319 12.15 -2.34 13.53
CA MET A 319 13.61 -2.21 13.49
C MET A 319 13.98 -0.76 13.78
#